data_AF-A0A1I8D4S1-F1
#
_entry.id   AF-A0A1I8D4S1-F1
#
_cell.length_a   1.000
_cell.length_b   1.000
_cell.length_c   1.000
_cell.angle_alpha   90.00
_cell.angle_beta   90.00
_cell.angle_gamma   90.00
#
_symmetry.space_group_name_H-M   'P 1'
#
loop_
_entity.id
_entity.type
_entity.pdbx_description
1 polymer ?
#
loop_
_entity_poly.entity_id
_entity_poly.type
_entity_poly.pdbx_seq_one_letter_code
_entity_poly.pdbx_strand_id
1 'polypeptide(L)' 'MAVLIKKIDSLNARTLGNDDNLLLLSRELDAMDIDVLAITETRRHPEAFVYASCDVGYFSRFDKIGGIGFLIKGDLA' A
#
# COMPACT_ATOMS: atom_id res chain seq x y z
N MET A 1 -21.49 6.14 -9.87
CA MET A 1 -21.73 4.93 -9.05
C MET A 1 -20.59 4.86 -8.06
N ALA A 2 -20.86 4.78 -6.75
CA ALA A 2 -19.78 4.62 -5.76
C ALA A 2 -19.22 3.20 -5.87
N VAL A 3 -17.89 3.07 -5.99
CA VAL A 3 -17.24 1.76 -5.96
C VAL A 3 -17.32 1.24 -4.52
N LEU A 4 -17.80 0.00 -4.35
CA LEU A 4 -17.93 -0.62 -3.04
C LEU A 4 -16.61 -1.31 -2.67
N ILE A 5 -15.97 -0.85 -1.60
CA ILE A 5 -14.83 -1.55 -0.99
C ILE A 5 -15.37 -2.83 -0.31
N LYS A 6 -14.91 -3.99 -0.76
CA LYS A 6 -15.32 -5.32 -0.29
C LYS A 6 -14.33 -5.90 0.71
N LYS A 7 -13.02 -5.71 0.49
CA LYS A 7 -11.97 -6.36 1.28
C LYS A 7 -10.81 -5.43 1.60
N ILE A 8 -10.57 -5.25 2.89
CA ILE A 8 -9.45 -4.50 3.45
C ILE A 8 -8.59 -5.47 4.25
N ASP A 9 -7.28 -5.45 4.06
CA ASP A 9 -6.32 -6.26 4.81
C ASP A 9 -5.16 -5.42 5.35
N SER A 10 -4.30 -6.03 6.17
CA SER A 10 -3.15 -5.35 6.76
C SER A 10 -1.88 -6.19 6.74
N LEU A 11 -0.75 -5.53 6.52
CA LEU A 11 0.59 -6.12 6.53
C LEU A 11 1.53 -5.28 7.39
N ASN A 12 2.29 -5.91 8.28
CA ASN A 12 3.46 -5.28 8.87
C ASN A 12 4.69 -5.61 8.02
N ALA A 13 5.22 -4.62 7.32
CA ALA A 13 6.35 -4.80 6.42
C ALA A 13 7.69 -4.89 7.14
N ARG A 14 7.78 -4.46 8.41
CA ARG A 14 8.99 -4.16 9.20
C ARG A 14 9.91 -3.09 8.58
N THR A 15 10.09 -3.13 7.27
CA THR A 15 10.77 -2.16 6.40
C THR A 15 10.32 -2.39 4.96
N LEU A 16 9.79 -1.36 4.31
CA LEU A 16 9.47 -1.39 2.89
C LEU A 16 10.63 -0.78 2.08
N GLY A 17 11.69 -1.57 1.90
CA GLY A 17 13.00 -1.06 1.45
C GLY A 17 13.15 -0.80 -0.05
N ASN A 18 12.54 -1.63 -0.91
CA ASN A 18 12.77 -1.62 -2.37
C ASN A 18 11.45 -1.69 -3.16
N ASP A 19 11.48 -1.18 -4.39
CA ASP A 19 10.36 -1.19 -5.33
C ASP A 19 9.93 -2.61 -5.73
N ASP A 20 10.85 -3.58 -5.71
CA ASP A 20 10.54 -5.00 -5.94
C ASP A 20 9.51 -5.55 -4.94
N ASN A 21 9.54 -5.05 -3.69
CA ASN A 21 8.57 -5.45 -2.67
C ASN A 21 7.18 -4.88 -3.00
N LEU A 22 7.09 -3.68 -3.56
CA LEU A 22 5.82 -3.10 -4.00
C LEU A 22 5.20 -3.89 -5.13
N LEU A 23 6.00 -4.34 -6.10
CA LEU A 23 5.53 -5.15 -7.22
C LEU A 23 4.97 -6.50 -6.76
N LEU A 24 5.62 -7.13 -5.77
CA LEU A 24 5.10 -8.36 -5.19
C LEU A 24 3.79 -8.11 -4.45
N LEU A 25 3.72 -7.04 -3.65
CA LEU A 25 2.50 -6.68 -2.93
C LEU A 25 1.34 -6.36 -3.85
N SER A 26 1.55 -5.59 -4.93
CA SER A 26 0.48 -5.29 -5.89
C SER A 26 -0.09 -6.56 -6.52
N ARG A 27 0.76 -7.55 -6.83
CA ARG A 27 0.33 -8.85 -7.35
C ARG A 27 -0.42 -9.67 -6.30
N GLU A 28 -0.02 -9.60 -5.03
CA GLU A 28 -0.72 -10.29 -3.94
C GLU A 28 -2.10 -9.66 -3.67
N LEU A 29 -2.26 -8.33 -3.79
CA LEU A 29 -3.57 -7.68 -3.72
C LEU A 29 -4.53 -8.27 -4.77
N ASP A 30 -4.06 -8.41 -6.02
CA ASP A 30 -4.86 -9.01 -7.08
C ASP A 30 -5.18 -10.48 -6.80
N ALA A 31 -4.18 -11.28 -6.43
CA ALA A 31 -4.34 -12.72 -6.17
C ALA A 31 -5.26 -13.02 -4.98
N MET A 32 -5.25 -12.17 -3.96
CA MET A 32 -6.06 -12.32 -2.75
C MET A 32 -7.39 -11.55 -2.81
N ASP A 33 -7.68 -10.88 -3.92
CA ASP A 33 -8.83 -10.01 -4.12
C ASP A 33 -8.99 -8.96 -3.00
N ILE A 34 -7.89 -8.31 -2.62
CA ILE A 34 -7.85 -7.25 -1.62
C ILE A 34 -7.98 -5.90 -2.33
N ASP A 35 -8.93 -5.08 -1.89
CA ASP A 35 -9.17 -3.75 -2.47
C ASP A 35 -8.23 -2.71 -1.87
N VAL A 36 -7.98 -2.81 -0.56
CA VAL A 36 -7.11 -1.91 0.19
C VAL A 36 -6.21 -2.71 1.13
N LEU A 37 -4.90 -2.53 0.98
CA LEU A 37 -3.91 -3.07 1.90
C LEU A 37 -3.31 -1.95 2.75
N ALA A 38 -3.53 -2.00 4.06
CA ALA A 38 -2.87 -1.13 5.02
C ALA A 38 -1.50 -1.71 5.41
N ILE A 39 -0.43 -0.97 5.16
CA ILE A 39 0.94 -1.40 5.47
C ILE A 39 1.45 -0.62 6.68
N THR A 40 2.03 -1.30 7.66
CA THR A 40 2.69 -0.69 8.82
C THR A 40 4.20 -0.93 8.79
N GLU A 41 4.95 -0.08 9.50
CA GLU A 41 6.41 -0.10 9.54
C GLU A 41 7.07 0.07 8.15
N THR A 42 6.51 0.95 7.32
CA THR A 42 7.03 1.17 5.96
C THR A 42 8.43 1.77 5.95
N ARG A 43 8.77 2.62 6.95
CA ARG A 43 10.00 3.42 7.02
C ARG A 43 10.24 4.29 5.77
N ARG A 44 9.16 4.63 5.06
CA ARG A 44 9.17 5.48 3.86
C ARG A 44 8.95 6.95 4.23
N HIS A 45 9.41 7.84 3.35
CA HIS A 45 8.99 9.24 3.43
C HIS A 45 7.51 9.39 3.06
N PRO A 46 6.83 10.45 3.50
CA PRO A 46 5.50 10.75 3.02
C PRO A 46 5.55 11.03 1.51
N GLU A 47 4.80 10.24 0.74
CA GLU A 47 4.70 10.35 -0.71
C GLU A 47 3.41 9.67 -1.17
N ALA A 48 2.89 10.08 -2.33
CA ALA A 48 1.75 9.44 -2.98
C ALA A 48 2.03 9.32 -4.48
N PHE A 49 1.78 8.15 -5.05
CA PHE A 49 2.06 7.84 -6.45
C PHE A 49 1.25 6.63 -6.93
N VAL A 50 1.19 6.44 -8.25
CA VAL A 50 0.59 5.25 -8.86
C VAL A 50 1.70 4.27 -9.21
N TYR A 51 1.51 3.00 -8.85
CA TYR A 51 2.45 1.92 -9.17
C TYR A 51 1.70 0.63 -9.48
N ALA A 52 2.03 -0.02 -10.60
CA ALA A 52 1.42 -1.29 -11.01
C ALA A 52 -0.12 -1.29 -10.92
N SER A 53 -0.76 -0.22 -11.44
CA SER A 53 -2.22 -0.01 -11.38
C SER A 53 -2.81 0.08 -9.98
N CYS A 54 -2.01 0.39 -8.96
CA CYS A 54 -2.45 0.68 -7.61
C CYS A 54 -2.10 2.12 -7.23
N ASP A 55 -2.99 2.77 -6.49
CA ASP A 55 -2.70 4.02 -5.80
C ASP A 55 -1.97 3.72 -4.49
N VAL A 56 -0.80 4.31 -4.34
CA VAL A 56 0.10 4.11 -3.21
C VAL A 56 0.24 5.41 -2.45
N GLY A 57 0.08 5.35 -1.13
CA GLY A 57 0.31 6.49 -0.25
C GLY A 57 1.09 6.07 0.99
N TYR A 58 2.11 6.84 1.36
CA TYR A 58 2.85 6.69 2.61
C TYR A 58 2.69 7.90 3.51
N PHE A 59 2.60 7.62 4.81
CA PHE A 59 2.41 8.58 5.88
C PHE A 59 3.41 8.26 6.98
N SER A 60 4.28 9.20 7.30
CA SER A 60 5.26 9.06 8.37
C SER A 60 5.65 10.42 8.95
N ARG A 61 6.29 10.41 10.11
CA ARG A 61 6.94 11.60 10.69
C ARG A 61 8.45 11.56 10.38
N PHE A 62 9.12 12.70 10.53
CA PHE A 62 10.57 12.82 10.34
C PHE A 62 11.30 11.74 11.16
N ASP A 63 12.30 11.10 10.54
CA ASP A 63 13.18 10.00 11.01
C ASP A 63 12.88 8.58 10.55
N LYS A 64 11.88 8.34 9.68
CA LYS A 64 11.58 7.00 9.11
C LYS A 64 11.37 5.90 10.18
N ILE A 65 11.04 6.27 11.41
CA ILE A 65 10.67 5.33 12.47
C ILE A 65 9.19 4.99 12.29
N GLY A 66 8.89 3.70 12.09
CA GLY A 66 7.53 3.24 11.82
C GLY A 66 7.04 3.63 10.43
N GLY A 67 5.89 4.30 10.36
CA GLY A 67 5.23 4.69 9.11
C GLY A 67 4.06 3.79 8.74
N ILE A 68 3.04 4.38 8.13
CA ILE A 68 1.85 3.72 7.60
C ILE A 68 1.80 3.95 6.08
N GLY A 69 1.36 2.95 5.35
CA GLY A 69 1.11 3.03 3.92
C GLY A 69 -0.23 2.43 3.56
N PHE A 70 -0.73 2.79 2.39
CA PHE A 70 -1.90 2.19 1.77
C PHE A 70 -1.58 1.86 0.33
N LEU A 71 -1.91 0.64 -0.08
CA LEU A 71 -2.02 0.25 -1.48
C LEU A 71 -3.50 0.05 -1.75
N ILE A 72 -4.03 0.79 -2.72
CA ILE A 72 -5.43 0.75 -3.13
C ILE A 72 -5.44 0.32 -4.58
N LYS A 73 -6.22 -0.69 -4.95
CA LYS A 73 -6.38 -1.08 -6.35
C LYS A 73 -6.93 0.10 -7.17
N GLY A 74 -6.34 0.38 -8.32
CA GLY A 74 -6.63 1.59 -9.10
C GLY A 74 -8.00 1.62 -9.77
N ASP A 75 -8.74 0.51 -9.81
CA ASP A 75 -10.15 0.49 -10.23
C ASP A 75 -11.12 0.92 -9.11
N LEU A 76 -10.61 1.14 -7.89
CA LEU A 76 -11.37 1.67 -6.74
C LEU A 76 -11.14 3.16 -6.46
N ALA A 77 -10.07 3.76 -6.99
CA ALA A 77 -9.66 5.14 -6.70
C ALA A 77 -10.31 6.19 -7.63
#